data_AF-A0A8J7UAP3-F1
#
_entry.id   AF-A0A8J7UAP3-F1
#
_cell.length_a   1.000
_cell.length_b   1.000
_cell.length_c   1.000
_cell.angle_alpha   90.00
_cell.angle_beta   90.00
_cell.angle_gamma   90.00
#
_symmetry.space_group_name_H-M   'P 1'
#
loop_
_entity.id
_entity.type
_entity.pdbx_description
1 polymer ?
#
loop_
_entity_poly.entity_id
_entity_poly.type
_entity_poly.pdbx_seq_one_letter_code
_entity_poly.pdbx_strand_id
1 'polypeptide(L)'
;IEAFTPPPMGDLPLREAKDAWKGKAIWVNFPEEVFLRSAEEIRRFTIGLLEEIAPGDGFIIGITEDINPDHFRKGMETVTRTIYEYGDLPIRPPLGR
;
A
#
# COMPACT_ATOMS: atom_id res chain seq x y z
N ILE A 1 -3.16 -16.21 -6.04
CA ILE A 1 -3.10 -14.91 -5.36
C ILE A 1 -2.66 -15.20 -3.94
N GLU A 2 -1.65 -14.51 -3.43
CA GLU A 2 -1.23 -14.60 -2.02
C GLU A 2 -1.59 -13.29 -1.32
N ALA A 3 -2.06 -13.37 -0.08
CA ALA A 3 -2.50 -12.22 0.68
C ALA A 3 -1.83 -12.14 2.05
N PHE A 4 -1.45 -10.94 2.48
CA PHE A 4 -0.84 -10.71 3.78
C PHE A 4 -0.99 -9.23 4.21
N THR A 5 -0.72 -8.94 5.48
CA THR A 5 -0.58 -7.58 5.99
C THR A 5 0.92 -7.26 6.06
N PRO A 6 1.43 -6.20 5.41
CA PRO A 6 2.83 -5.81 5.52
C PRO A 6 3.11 -5.15 6.90
N PRO A 7 4.38 -4.94 7.25
CA PRO A 7 4.74 -3.99 8.31
C PRO A 7 4.02 -2.65 8.12
N PRO A 8 3.60 -1.97 9.20
CA PRO A 8 4.02 -2.20 10.60
C PRO A 8 3.21 -3.25 11.37
N MET A 9 2.09 -3.77 10.84
CA MET A 9 1.24 -4.73 11.56
C MET A 9 1.64 -6.18 11.33
N GLY A 10 2.13 -6.52 10.13
CA GLY A 10 2.75 -7.81 9.86
C GLY A 10 4.27 -7.77 9.91
N ASP A 11 4.89 -8.89 9.55
CA ASP A 11 6.34 -9.13 9.65
C ASP A 11 7.02 -9.41 8.30
N LEU A 12 6.27 -9.51 7.21
CA LEU A 12 6.78 -9.76 5.86
C LEU A 12 6.84 -8.48 5.03
N PRO A 13 8.03 -7.95 4.67
CA PRO A 13 8.13 -6.81 3.75
C PRO A 13 7.60 -7.13 2.35
N LEU A 14 6.99 -6.14 1.67
CA LEU A 14 6.36 -6.36 0.37
C LEU A 14 7.38 -6.72 -0.72
N ARG A 15 8.57 -6.12 -0.68
CA ARG A 15 9.68 -6.50 -1.56
C ARG A 15 10.08 -7.98 -1.43
N GLU A 16 10.17 -8.48 -0.20
CA GLU A 16 10.52 -9.88 0.08
C GLU A 16 9.40 -10.83 -0.38
N ALA A 17 8.14 -10.48 -0.13
CA ALA A 17 6.97 -11.21 -0.62
C ALA A 17 6.99 -11.33 -2.15
N LYS A 18 7.28 -10.23 -2.85
CA LYS A 18 7.37 -10.20 -4.32
C LYS A 18 8.49 -11.09 -4.85
N ASP A 19 9.64 -11.10 -4.20
CA ASP A 19 10.77 -11.96 -4.59
C ASP A 19 10.49 -13.45 -4.33
N ALA A 20 9.77 -13.77 -3.25
CA ALA A 20 9.39 -15.14 -2.89
C ALA A 20 8.25 -15.70 -3.75
N TRP A 21 7.31 -14.86 -4.18
CA TRP A 21 6.08 -15.27 -4.87
C TRP A 21 6.03 -14.88 -6.35
N LYS A 22 7.17 -14.98 -7.04
CA LYS A 22 7.28 -14.66 -8.48
C LYS A 22 6.20 -15.36 -9.30
N GLY A 23 5.52 -14.59 -10.16
CA GLY A 23 4.45 -15.07 -11.02
C GLY A 23 3.08 -15.20 -10.34
N LYS A 24 2.97 -14.94 -9.04
CA LYS A 24 1.69 -14.82 -8.35
C LYS A 24 1.29 -13.35 -8.22
N ALA A 25 0.00 -13.07 -8.29
CA ALA A 25 -0.54 -11.79 -7.85
C ALA A 25 -0.54 -11.70 -6.31
N ILE A 26 -0.26 -10.52 -5.80
CA ILE A 26 -0.14 -10.18 -4.38
C ILE A 26 -1.28 -9.26 -3.99
N TRP A 27 -1.96 -9.59 -2.89
CA TRP A 27 -2.99 -8.76 -2.28
C TRP A 27 -2.55 -8.33 -0.89
N VAL A 28 -2.20 -7.06 -0.70
CA VAL A 28 -1.87 -6.54 0.63
C VAL A 28 -3.10 -5.98 1.32
N ASN A 29 -3.27 -6.31 2.60
CA ASN A 29 -4.13 -5.55 3.50
C ASN A 29 -3.39 -4.28 3.92
N PHE A 30 -3.93 -3.10 3.62
CA PHE A 30 -3.40 -1.82 4.06
C PHE A 30 -3.61 -1.70 5.57
N PRO A 31 -2.54 -1.62 6.39
CA PRO A 31 -2.68 -1.71 7.85
C PRO A 31 -3.50 -0.54 8.41
N GLU A 32 -4.54 -0.85 9.20
CA GLU A 32 -5.43 0.16 9.77
C GLU A 32 -4.69 1.21 10.59
N GLU A 33 -3.67 0.80 11.35
CA GLU A 33 -2.85 1.68 12.20
C GLU A 33 -2.27 2.87 11.43
N VAL A 34 -1.98 2.69 10.14
CA VAL A 34 -1.45 3.77 9.30
C VAL A 34 -2.45 4.92 9.17
N PHE A 35 -3.77 4.64 9.22
CA PHE A 35 -4.81 5.67 9.18
C PHE A 35 -4.83 6.58 10.42
N LEU A 36 -4.25 6.15 11.54
CA LEU A 36 -4.10 6.99 12.74
C LEU A 36 -3.08 8.12 12.55
N ARG A 37 -2.18 7.99 11.57
CA ARG A 37 -1.07 8.93 11.28
C ARG A 37 -1.53 10.17 10.52
N SER A 38 -0.63 11.14 10.31
CA SER A 38 -0.95 12.31 9.47
C SER A 38 -1.19 11.92 8.00
N ALA A 39 -1.93 12.75 7.25
CA ALA A 39 -2.14 12.51 5.82
C ALA A 39 -0.82 12.40 5.04
N GLU A 40 0.18 13.18 5.43
CA GLU A 40 1.48 13.15 4.80
C GLU A 40 2.24 11.83 5.09
N GLU A 41 2.11 11.27 6.28
CA GLU A 41 2.65 9.93 6.59
C GLU A 41 1.92 8.81 5.86
N ILE A 42 0.59 8.89 5.73
CA ILE A 42 -0.22 7.92 4.96
C ILE A 42 0.18 7.96 3.49
N ARG A 43 0.36 9.16 2.92
CA ARG A 43 0.82 9.36 1.54
C ARG A 43 2.19 8.72 1.32
N ARG A 44 3.17 9.02 2.18
CA ARG A 44 4.51 8.43 2.09
C ARG A 44 4.51 6.92 2.21
N PHE A 45 3.71 6.36 3.13
CA PHE A 45 3.58 4.92 3.27
C PHE A 45 2.99 4.27 2.00
N THR A 46 1.92 4.87 1.45
CA THR A 46 1.29 4.41 0.20
C THR A 46 2.27 4.47 -0.96
N ILE A 47 3.05 5.55 -1.10
CA ILE A 47 4.13 5.67 -2.08
C ILE A 47 5.16 4.55 -1.91
N GLY A 48 5.62 4.29 -0.69
CA GLY A 48 6.58 3.21 -0.41
C GLY A 48 6.09 1.84 -0.89
N LEU A 49 4.81 1.51 -0.65
CA LEU A 49 4.22 0.27 -1.16
C LEU A 49 4.24 0.21 -2.70
N LEU A 50 3.90 1.31 -3.37
CA LEU A 50 3.91 1.41 -4.84
C LEU A 50 5.34 1.26 -5.40
N GLU A 51 6.34 1.85 -4.74
CA GLU A 51 7.74 1.72 -5.12
C GLU A 51 8.28 0.30 -4.94
N GLU A 52 7.96 -0.36 -3.82
CA GLU A 52 8.37 -1.75 -3.55
C GLU A 52 7.82 -2.73 -4.58
N ILE A 53 6.62 -2.47 -5.10
CA ILE A 53 5.96 -3.36 -6.05
C ILE A 53 6.24 -3.01 -7.52
N ALA A 54 6.93 -1.91 -7.84
CA ALA A 54 7.26 -1.51 -9.22
C ALA A 54 7.85 -2.67 -10.07
N PRO A 55 7.34 -2.95 -11.28
CA PRO A 55 6.51 -2.09 -12.12
C PRO A 55 5.01 -2.07 -11.78
N GLY A 56 4.55 -2.82 -10.78
CA GLY A 56 3.18 -2.77 -10.26
C GLY A 56 2.23 -3.87 -10.75
N ASP A 57 2.66 -4.72 -11.69
CA ASP A 57 1.82 -5.80 -12.22
C ASP A 57 1.45 -6.84 -11.14
N GLY A 58 0.18 -7.26 -11.14
CA GLY A 58 -0.31 -8.30 -10.24
C GLY A 58 -0.42 -7.88 -8.78
N PHE A 59 -0.70 -6.60 -8.51
CA PHE A 59 -0.81 -6.08 -7.15
C PHE A 59 -2.20 -5.54 -6.84
N ILE A 60 -2.70 -5.84 -5.64
CA ILE A 60 -3.97 -5.35 -5.13
C ILE A 60 -3.73 -4.80 -3.72
N ILE A 61 -4.26 -3.62 -3.42
CA ILE A 61 -4.36 -3.09 -2.07
C ILE A 61 -5.82 -3.20 -1.64
N GLY A 62 -6.09 -3.85 -0.51
CA GLY A 62 -7.41 -3.87 0.13
C GLY A 62 -7.31 -3.40 1.58
N ILE A 63 -8.47 -3.20 2.20
CA ILE A 63 -8.59 -2.91 3.63
C ILE A 63 -9.57 -3.94 4.19
N THR A 64 -9.11 -4.75 5.13
CA THR A 64 -9.90 -5.85 5.74
C THR A 64 -10.15 -5.63 7.23
N GLU A 65 -9.90 -4.42 7.72
CA GLU A 65 -9.99 -4.03 9.12
C GLU A 65 -11.00 -2.87 9.28
N ASP A 66 -11.59 -2.74 10.48
CA ASP A 66 -12.45 -1.62 10.82
C ASP A 66 -11.61 -0.35 11.05
N ILE A 67 -11.79 0.65 10.19
CA ILE A 67 -11.10 1.94 10.33
C ILE A 67 -11.83 2.80 11.37
N ASN A 68 -11.09 3.41 12.30
CA ASN A 68 -11.66 4.40 13.21
C ASN A 68 -12.43 5.51 12.43
N PRO A 69 -13.72 5.78 12.75
CA PRO A 69 -14.55 6.75 12.03
C PRO A 69 -13.94 8.16 11.93
N ASP A 70 -13.20 8.61 12.95
CA ASP A 70 -12.56 9.93 12.98
C ASP A 70 -11.39 10.04 11.99
N HIS A 71 -10.87 8.90 11.53
CA HIS A 71 -9.74 8.81 10.61
C HIS A 71 -10.14 8.33 9.21
N PHE A 72 -11.32 7.73 9.05
CA PHE A 72 -11.80 7.14 7.80
C PHE A 72 -11.68 8.09 6.60
N ARG A 73 -12.26 9.30 6.69
CA ARG A 73 -12.27 10.24 5.56
C ARG A 73 -10.87 10.65 5.12
N LYS A 74 -10.05 11.12 6.07
CA LYS A 74 -8.65 11.52 5.84
C LYS A 74 -7.86 10.36 5.24
N GLY A 75 -8.01 9.18 5.81
CA GLY A 75 -7.31 7.97 5.39
C GLY A 75 -7.65 7.55 3.97
N MET A 76 -8.93 7.32 3.71
CA MET A 76 -9.43 6.88 2.41
C MET A 76 -9.13 7.89 1.31
N GLU A 77 -9.34 9.19 1.57
CA GLU A 77 -9.03 10.24 0.59
C GLU A 77 -7.54 10.26 0.26
N THR A 78 -6.67 10.15 1.28
CA THR A 78 -5.22 10.19 1.08
C THR A 78 -4.72 8.98 0.30
N VAL A 79 -5.12 7.76 0.68
CA VAL A 79 -4.70 6.53 0.00
C VAL A 79 -5.19 6.53 -1.45
N THR A 80 -6.48 6.79 -1.68
CA THR A 80 -7.04 6.75 -3.03
C THR A 80 -6.47 7.84 -3.94
N ARG A 81 -6.28 9.07 -3.44
CA ARG A 81 -5.61 10.15 -4.20
C ARG A 81 -4.17 9.78 -4.54
N THR A 82 -3.42 9.21 -3.59
CA THR A 82 -2.02 8.82 -3.83
C THR A 82 -1.92 7.71 -4.88
N ILE A 83 -2.79 6.69 -4.82
CA ILE A 83 -2.86 5.65 -5.84
C ILE A 83 -3.27 6.22 -7.20
N TYR A 84 -4.21 7.17 -7.23
CA TYR A 84 -4.61 7.83 -8.47
C TYR A 84 -3.46 8.65 -9.10
N GLU A 85 -2.63 9.29 -8.28
CA GLU A 85 -1.49 10.09 -8.76
C GLU A 85 -0.29 9.25 -9.21
N TYR A 86 -0.04 8.10 -8.58
CA TYR A 86 1.22 7.35 -8.72
C TYR A 86 1.07 5.87 -9.08
N GLY A 87 -0.15 5.35 -9.17
CA GLY A 87 -0.45 3.93 -9.40
C GLY A 87 -0.56 3.51 -10.86
N ASP A 88 -0.40 4.44 -11.81
CA ASP A 88 -0.41 4.12 -13.24
C ASP A 88 0.74 3.16 -13.59
N LEU A 89 0.42 2.13 -14.37
CA LEU A 89 1.39 1.12 -14.79
C LEU A 89 2.12 1.54 -16.08
N PRO A 90 3.43 1.26 -16.20
CA PRO A 90 4.30 0.74 -15.14
C PRO A 90 4.63 1.84 -14.13
N ILE A 91 4.61 1.48 -12.85
CA ILE A 91 5.08 2.35 -11.78
C ILE A 91 6.59 2.57 -11.97
N ARG A 92 7.02 3.83 -11.99
CA ARG A 92 8.42 4.23 -12.21
C ARG A 92 8.94 5.05 -11.03
N PRO A 93 9.60 4.41 -10.06
CA PRO A 93 10.27 5.12 -8.97
C PRO A 93 11.40 6.05 -9.47
N PRO A 94 11.77 7.11 -8.72
CA PRO A 94 11.16 7.51 -7.46
C PRO A 94 9.82 8.24 -7.67
N LEU A 95 8.85 7.97 -6.79
CA LEU A 95 7.53 8.58 -6.80
C LEU A 95 7.47 9.69 -5.72
N GLY A 96 6.96 10.86 -6.10
CA GLY A 96 6.95 12.03 -5.21
C GLY A 96 8.35 12.62 -5.00
N ARG A 97 8.43 13.95 -4.99
CA ARG A 97 9.57 14.68 -4.45
C ARG A 97 9.12 15.39 -3.18
#